data_AF-A0A7S4HGK3-F1
#
_entry.id   AF-A0A7S4HGK3-F1
#
_cell.length_a   1.000
_cell.length_b   1.000
_cell.length_c   1.000
_cell.angle_alpha   90.00
_cell.angle_beta   90.00
_cell.angle_gamma   90.00
#
_symmetry.space_group_name_H-M   'P 1'
#
loop_
_entity.id
_entity.type
_entity.pdbx_description
1 polymer ?
#
loop_
_entity_poly.entity_id
_entity_poly.type
_entity_poly.pdbx_seq_one_letter_code
_entity_poly.pdbx_strand_id
1 'polypeptide(L)'
;PQFGVSPELCETRRIAVGSEELPIPVVLDDMWAALRQLRYGLEEEGLFRIAADVVVVAALRAEIDADTELLRALTPHYTFQHTPLVPAPAGGSSRSGGGFVTGEPATHSVDAHCLANLVKQWFRLLPRKLFSLGPGSQERIAACDSGVECMQLLATFPPVQKGLMVWLLQLMAEVTQHSKENKMSAKSLSIVFAPNLYDMPDDPAFSDPLAATAYAQKMAAFVCNLLTHFIAVRDRHSSVTQSMSHAAELAMQVHVD
;
A
#
# COMPACT_ATOMS: atom_id res chain seq x y z
N PRO A 1 -14.54 13.56 -7.89
CA PRO A 1 -14.44 12.90 -6.56
C PRO A 1 -13.44 11.75 -6.66
N GLN A 2 -12.54 11.66 -5.68
CA GLN A 2 -11.48 10.67 -5.55
C GLN A 2 -11.88 9.50 -4.64
N PHE A 3 -12.87 9.71 -3.76
CA PHE A 3 -13.37 8.70 -2.83
C PHE A 3 -14.77 8.18 -3.25
N GLY A 4 -15.03 6.90 -2.99
CA GLY A 4 -16.35 6.31 -3.23
C GLY A 4 -16.69 6.07 -4.71
N VAL A 5 -15.69 6.15 -5.59
CA VAL A 5 -15.83 5.89 -7.01
C VAL A 5 -15.11 4.60 -7.39
N SER A 6 -15.52 3.98 -8.50
CA SER A 6 -14.83 2.81 -9.03
C SER A 6 -13.39 3.17 -9.41
N PRO A 7 -12.37 2.37 -9.05
CA PRO A 7 -10.97 2.70 -9.33
C PRO A 7 -10.67 2.92 -10.81
N GLU A 8 -11.42 2.30 -11.70
CA GLU A 8 -11.34 2.44 -13.16
C GLU A 8 -11.70 3.85 -13.66
N LEU A 9 -12.39 4.65 -12.84
CA LEU A 9 -12.78 6.03 -13.14
C LEU A 9 -11.81 7.07 -12.57
N CYS A 10 -10.85 6.65 -11.74
CA CYS A 10 -9.86 7.55 -11.17
C CYS A 10 -8.77 7.87 -12.20
N GLU A 11 -8.09 9.00 -12.04
CA GLU A 11 -6.78 9.20 -12.66
C GLU A 11 -5.82 8.14 -12.11
N THR A 12 -5.07 7.45 -12.98
CA THR A 12 -4.18 6.35 -12.57
C THR A 12 -2.73 6.54 -13.02
N ARG A 13 -1.79 6.18 -12.15
CA ARG A 13 -0.39 5.89 -12.52
C ARG A 13 -0.21 4.39 -12.76
N ARG A 14 0.90 4.00 -13.40
CA ARG A 14 1.27 2.61 -13.66
C ARG A 14 2.35 2.15 -12.70
N ILE A 15 2.19 0.93 -12.20
CA ILE A 15 3.11 0.29 -11.28
C ILE A 15 3.63 -1.01 -11.89
N ALA A 16 4.95 -1.17 -11.92
CA ALA A 16 5.59 -2.36 -12.42
C ALA A 16 5.49 -3.50 -11.39
N VAL A 17 4.81 -4.58 -11.77
CA VAL A 17 4.63 -5.80 -10.97
C VAL A 17 5.07 -6.99 -11.80
N GLY A 18 6.33 -7.37 -11.64
CA GLY A 18 6.93 -8.38 -12.51
C GLY A 18 7.00 -7.87 -13.95
N SER A 19 6.34 -8.57 -14.87
CA SER A 19 6.22 -8.15 -16.28
C SER A 19 4.91 -7.39 -16.58
N GLU A 20 4.09 -7.12 -15.56
CA GLU A 20 2.80 -6.44 -15.71
C GLU A 20 2.88 -4.96 -15.28
N GLU A 21 2.13 -4.11 -15.97
CA GLU A 21 1.97 -2.68 -15.63
C GLU A 21 0.54 -2.43 -15.12
N LEU A 22 0.39 -2.39 -13.80
CA LEU A 22 -0.92 -2.34 -13.14
C LEU A 22 -1.32 -0.88 -12.85
N PRO A 23 -2.58 -0.48 -13.09
CA PRO A 23 -3.04 0.88 -12.82
C PRO A 23 -3.34 1.06 -11.32
N ILE A 24 -2.93 2.20 -10.75
CA ILE A 24 -3.25 2.60 -9.38
C ILE A 24 -3.79 4.03 -9.36
N PRO A 25 -4.90 4.30 -8.66
CA PRO A 25 -5.42 5.65 -8.46
C PRO A 25 -4.36 6.60 -7.89
N VAL A 26 -4.15 7.73 -8.56
CA VAL A 26 -3.13 8.73 -8.19
C VAL A 26 -3.31 9.23 -6.76
N VAL A 27 -4.55 9.41 -6.31
CA VAL A 27 -4.86 9.86 -4.94
C VAL A 27 -4.28 8.95 -3.85
N LEU A 28 -4.28 7.62 -4.05
CA LEU A 28 -3.69 6.70 -3.07
C LEU A 28 -2.19 6.93 -2.97
N ASP A 29 -1.57 7.04 -4.13
CA ASP A 29 -0.13 7.19 -4.23
C ASP A 29 0.35 8.54 -3.69
N ASP A 30 -0.36 9.62 -4.03
CA ASP A 30 -0.11 10.96 -3.50
C ASP A 30 -0.29 11.01 -1.97
N MET A 31 -1.28 10.28 -1.40
CA MET A 31 -1.42 10.17 0.07
C MET A 31 -0.26 9.43 0.73
N TRP A 32 0.25 8.36 0.11
CA TRP A 32 1.42 7.64 0.63
C TRP A 32 2.70 8.47 0.49
N ALA A 33 2.88 9.15 -0.64
CA ALA A 33 3.99 10.07 -0.85
C ALA A 33 3.97 11.20 0.19
N ALA A 34 2.80 11.79 0.47
CA ALA A 34 2.65 12.80 1.51
C ALA A 34 3.04 12.24 2.89
N LEU A 35 2.58 11.02 3.23
CA LEU A 35 2.91 10.36 4.49
C LEU A 35 4.42 10.16 4.68
N ARG A 36 5.18 9.89 3.60
CA ARG A 36 6.65 9.78 3.64
C ARG A 36 7.34 11.12 3.89
N GLN A 37 6.78 12.22 3.42
CA GLN A 37 7.37 13.55 3.54
C GLN A 37 7.06 14.21 4.89
N LEU A 38 5.99 13.77 5.57
CA LEU A 38 5.69 14.26 6.91
C LEU A 38 6.83 13.93 7.87
N ARG A 39 7.13 14.89 8.75
CA ARG A 39 8.06 14.69 9.85
C ARG A 39 7.54 13.55 10.73
N TYR A 40 8.33 12.49 10.87
CA TYR A 40 7.98 11.23 11.56
C TYR A 40 6.82 10.44 10.93
N GLY A 41 6.33 10.76 9.72
CA GLY A 41 5.07 10.21 9.21
C GLY A 41 4.94 8.67 9.25
N LEU A 42 5.97 7.93 8.79
CA LEU A 42 6.01 6.46 8.90
C LEU A 42 6.39 5.93 10.28
N GLU A 43 6.97 6.78 11.13
CA GLU A 43 7.47 6.48 12.48
C GLU A 43 6.44 6.80 13.58
N GLU A 44 5.36 7.53 13.24
CA GLU A 44 4.31 7.93 14.18
C GLU A 44 3.71 6.73 14.91
N GLU A 45 3.63 6.82 16.24
CA GLU A 45 3.20 5.72 17.08
C GLU A 45 1.76 5.30 16.75
N GLY A 46 1.55 4.02 16.45
CA GLY A 46 0.23 3.49 16.13
C GLY A 46 -0.33 4.00 14.81
N LEU A 47 0.52 4.37 13.84
CA LEU A 47 0.11 4.69 12.47
C LEU A 47 -0.88 3.65 11.92
N PHE A 48 -1.96 4.10 11.25
CA PHE A 48 -3.14 3.31 10.86
C PHE A 48 -3.99 2.72 11.99
N ARG A 49 -3.47 2.53 13.21
CA ARG A 49 -4.25 2.04 14.37
C ARG A 49 -5.00 3.15 15.08
N ILE A 50 -4.33 4.28 15.35
CA ILE A 50 -4.93 5.42 16.05
C ILE A 50 -5.92 6.13 15.12
N ALA A 51 -7.09 6.45 15.65
CA ALA A 51 -8.10 7.23 14.94
C ALA A 51 -7.77 8.72 15.06
N ALA A 52 -7.65 9.40 13.91
CA ALA A 52 -7.63 10.85 13.85
C ALA A 52 -9.01 11.48 14.09
N ASP A 53 -9.02 12.78 14.33
CA ASP A 53 -10.23 13.57 14.48
C ASP A 53 -11.11 13.49 13.22
N VAL A 54 -12.36 13.09 13.40
CA VAL A 54 -13.29 12.81 12.30
C VAL A 54 -13.65 14.06 11.49
N VAL A 55 -13.67 15.24 12.12
CA VAL A 55 -13.94 16.51 11.46
C VAL A 55 -12.75 16.91 10.59
N VAL A 56 -11.53 16.76 11.11
CA VAL A 56 -10.30 17.03 10.36
C VAL A 56 -10.16 16.09 9.17
N VAL A 57 -10.41 14.79 9.37
CA VAL A 57 -10.40 13.80 8.27
C VAL A 57 -11.44 14.13 7.20
N ALA A 58 -12.66 14.54 7.60
CA ALA A 58 -13.71 14.91 6.65
C ALA A 58 -13.36 16.19 5.87
N ALA A 59 -12.76 17.19 6.52
CA ALA A 59 -12.29 18.41 5.87
C ALA A 59 -11.18 18.12 4.86
N LEU A 60 -10.13 17.38 5.28
CA LEU A 60 -9.03 17.00 4.40
C LEU A 60 -9.51 16.15 3.22
N ARG A 61 -10.48 15.25 3.43
CA ARG A 61 -11.11 14.50 2.34
C ARG A 61 -11.80 15.44 1.34
N ALA A 62 -12.59 16.39 1.83
CA ALA A 62 -13.32 17.32 0.98
C ALA A 62 -12.36 18.20 0.17
N GLU A 63 -11.24 18.61 0.77
CA GLU A 63 -10.17 19.32 0.08
C GLU A 63 -9.54 18.46 -1.03
N ILE A 64 -9.19 17.21 -0.76
CA ILE A 64 -8.64 16.28 -1.78
C ILE A 64 -9.66 16.00 -2.91
N ASP A 65 -10.95 15.90 -2.58
CA ASP A 65 -12.03 15.71 -3.56
C ASP A 65 -12.22 16.94 -4.47
N ALA A 66 -11.90 18.14 -3.96
CA ALA A 66 -12.04 19.42 -4.67
C ALA A 66 -10.77 19.83 -5.45
N ASP A 67 -9.59 19.54 -4.89
CA ASP A 67 -8.29 19.91 -5.44
C ASP A 67 -7.26 18.79 -5.26
N THR A 68 -6.91 18.14 -6.36
CA THR A 68 -5.89 17.08 -6.39
C THR A 68 -4.47 17.61 -6.26
N GLU A 69 -4.23 18.93 -6.36
CA GLU A 69 -2.90 19.52 -6.23
C GLU A 69 -2.45 19.67 -4.77
N LEU A 70 -3.37 19.65 -3.79
CA LEU A 70 -3.03 19.75 -2.37
C LEU A 70 -1.97 18.73 -1.93
N LEU A 71 -2.16 17.45 -2.27
CA LEU A 71 -1.21 16.39 -1.92
C LEU A 71 0.11 16.51 -2.70
N ARG A 72 0.05 17.03 -3.93
CA ARG A 72 1.23 17.27 -4.78
C ARG A 72 2.06 18.44 -4.24
N ALA A 73 1.42 19.46 -3.69
CA ALA A 73 2.08 20.60 -3.04
C ALA A 73 2.82 20.20 -1.75
N LEU A 74 2.38 19.13 -1.06
CA LEU A 74 3.08 18.54 0.08
C LEU A 74 4.28 17.66 -0.34
N THR A 75 4.41 17.36 -1.64
CA THR A 75 5.41 16.44 -2.19
C THR A 75 6.19 17.04 -3.37
N PRO A 76 6.71 18.28 -3.25
CA PRO A 76 7.48 18.88 -4.33
C PRO A 76 8.71 18.00 -4.59
N HIS A 77 8.87 17.54 -5.84
CA HIS A 77 9.94 16.65 -6.32
C HIS A 77 9.80 15.15 -6.03
N TYR A 78 8.64 14.64 -5.59
CA TYR A 78 8.44 13.18 -5.53
C TYR A 78 8.46 12.58 -6.94
N THR A 79 9.48 11.77 -7.22
CA THR A 79 9.55 10.93 -8.42
C THR A 79 9.33 9.50 -7.97
N PHE A 80 8.23 8.94 -8.46
CA PHE A 80 7.78 7.63 -8.08
C PHE A 80 8.72 6.54 -8.63
N GLN A 81 9.37 5.79 -7.74
CA GLN A 81 10.04 4.54 -8.06
C GLN A 81 9.54 3.47 -7.10
N HIS A 82 8.59 2.66 -7.54
CA HIS A 82 8.35 1.40 -6.85
C HIS A 82 9.55 0.50 -7.01
N THR A 83 9.98 -0.15 -5.92
CA THR A 83 10.87 -1.30 -6.02
C THR A 83 10.11 -2.39 -6.79
N PRO A 84 10.55 -2.80 -7.98
CA PRO A 84 9.85 -3.81 -8.76
C PRO A 84 9.74 -5.12 -7.98
N LEU A 85 8.60 -5.79 -8.07
CA LEU A 85 8.42 -7.12 -7.46
C LEU A 85 9.33 -8.20 -8.08
N VAL A 86 9.85 -7.94 -9.29
CA VAL A 86 10.92 -8.67 -9.97
C VAL A 86 11.67 -7.63 -10.81
N PRO A 87 13.02 -7.62 -10.85
CA PRO A 87 13.74 -6.65 -11.67
C PRO A 87 13.43 -6.86 -13.16
N ALA A 88 13.06 -5.79 -13.85
CA ALA A 88 13.20 -5.71 -15.30
C ALA A 88 14.70 -5.76 -15.66
N PRO A 89 15.08 -6.37 -16.80
CA PRO A 89 16.46 -6.37 -17.25
C PRO A 89 16.96 -4.93 -17.45
N ALA A 90 18.15 -4.65 -16.94
CA ALA A 90 18.73 -3.31 -16.91
C ALA A 90 18.84 -2.70 -18.31
N GLY A 91 18.20 -1.55 -18.50
CA GLY A 91 18.39 -0.72 -19.69
C GLY A 91 17.80 0.67 -19.50
N GLY A 92 18.66 1.69 -19.59
CA GLY A 92 18.24 3.09 -19.83
C GLY A 92 18.44 4.04 -18.65
N SER A 93 19.59 4.71 -18.66
CA SER A 93 19.88 5.91 -17.88
C SER A 93 19.03 7.11 -18.33
N SER A 94 18.62 7.97 -17.37
CA SER A 94 18.46 9.40 -17.64
C SER A 94 18.64 10.24 -16.37
N ARG A 95 19.40 11.33 -16.53
CA ARG A 95 19.73 12.38 -15.54
C ARG A 95 18.75 13.56 -15.68
N SER A 96 18.80 14.45 -14.69
CA SER A 96 18.35 15.87 -14.64
C SER A 96 17.25 16.09 -13.60
N GLY A 97 17.31 16.99 -12.63
CA GLY A 97 18.11 18.21 -12.45
C GLY A 97 17.17 19.39 -12.12
N GLY A 98 17.51 20.19 -11.10
CA GLY A 98 16.96 21.55 -10.89
C GLY A 98 16.15 21.76 -9.61
N GLY A 99 16.65 22.61 -8.71
CA GLY A 99 15.88 23.16 -7.59
C GLY A 99 15.31 24.55 -7.89
N PHE A 100 14.26 24.94 -7.16
CA PHE A 100 13.92 26.35 -6.89
C PHE A 100 12.92 26.47 -5.72
N VAL A 101 12.95 27.61 -5.02
CA VAL A 101 12.21 27.95 -3.79
C VAL A 101 11.02 28.87 -4.11
N THR A 102 9.93 28.77 -3.34
CA THR A 102 9.15 29.85 -2.66
C THR A 102 7.63 29.62 -2.68
N GLY A 103 7.01 29.84 -1.51
CA GLY A 103 5.57 30.02 -1.32
C GLY A 103 5.03 29.15 -0.19
N GLU A 104 4.98 29.69 1.04
CA GLU A 104 4.23 29.06 2.14
C GLU A 104 2.72 29.07 1.83
N PRO A 105 2.02 27.93 1.78
CA PRO A 105 0.57 27.89 1.84
C PRO A 105 0.10 27.69 3.29
N ALA A 106 -1.10 28.20 3.58
CA ALA A 106 -1.68 28.29 4.90
C ALA A 106 -1.60 27.00 5.73
N THR A 107 -1.19 27.16 6.99
CA THR A 107 -0.90 26.12 7.97
C THR A 107 -2.15 25.35 8.42
N HIS A 108 -2.56 24.34 7.65
CA HIS A 108 -3.15 23.14 8.24
C HIS A 108 -2.06 22.07 8.19
N SER A 109 -1.45 21.74 9.34
CA SER A 109 -0.50 20.63 9.40
C SER A 109 -1.24 19.35 9.06
N VAL A 110 -1.05 18.83 7.85
CA VAL A 110 -1.59 17.53 7.47
C VAL A 110 -0.96 16.49 8.39
N ASP A 111 -1.81 15.89 9.23
CA ASP A 111 -1.41 14.94 10.25
C ASP A 111 -1.32 13.52 9.66
N ALA A 112 -0.33 12.75 10.12
CA ALA A 112 -0.07 11.40 9.62
C ALA A 112 -1.24 10.44 9.91
N HIS A 113 -1.89 10.57 11.07
CA HIS A 113 -3.06 9.76 11.40
C HIS A 113 -4.27 10.13 10.54
N CYS A 114 -4.40 11.41 10.12
CA CYS A 114 -5.42 11.84 9.17
C CYS A 114 -5.22 11.16 7.80
N LEU A 115 -4.02 11.21 7.22
CA LEU A 115 -3.70 10.52 5.97
C LEU A 115 -3.90 9.00 6.09
N ALA A 116 -3.45 8.40 7.19
CA ALA A 116 -3.63 6.98 7.45
C ALA A 116 -5.12 6.58 7.54
N ASN A 117 -5.95 7.44 8.15
CA ASN A 117 -7.39 7.26 8.18
C ASN A 117 -8.02 7.37 6.78
N LEU A 118 -7.57 8.31 5.96
CA LEU A 118 -8.05 8.49 4.59
C LEU A 118 -7.71 7.31 3.68
N VAL A 119 -6.50 6.76 3.76
CA VAL A 119 -6.12 5.56 3.00
C VAL A 119 -7.05 4.38 3.35
N LYS A 120 -7.29 4.12 4.64
CA LYS A 120 -8.26 3.09 5.08
C LYS A 120 -9.67 3.39 4.57
N GLN A 121 -10.09 4.65 4.67
CA GLN A 121 -11.41 5.10 4.23
C GLN A 121 -11.58 4.95 2.71
N TRP A 122 -10.54 5.16 1.92
CA TRP A 122 -10.57 5.00 0.46
C TRP A 122 -10.99 3.57 0.08
N PHE A 123 -10.32 2.55 0.65
CA PHE A 123 -10.69 1.15 0.45
C PHE A 123 -12.09 0.85 0.99
N ARG A 124 -12.44 1.37 2.17
CA ARG A 124 -13.75 1.16 2.79
C ARG A 124 -14.89 1.71 1.94
N LEU A 125 -14.69 2.83 1.23
CA LEU A 125 -15.71 3.48 0.44
C LEU A 125 -15.84 2.93 -0.98
N LEU A 126 -15.02 1.98 -1.40
CA LEU A 126 -15.13 1.37 -2.73
C LEU A 126 -16.56 0.86 -2.98
N PRO A 127 -17.17 1.16 -4.14
CA PRO A 127 -18.49 0.64 -4.50
C PRO A 127 -18.56 -0.89 -4.49
N ARG A 128 -17.43 -1.54 -4.79
CA ARG A 128 -17.22 -2.98 -4.71
C ARG A 128 -15.94 -3.23 -3.95
N LYS A 129 -15.99 -4.00 -2.86
CA LYS A 129 -14.81 -4.27 -2.03
C LYS A 129 -13.73 -5.01 -2.81
N LEU A 130 -12.49 -4.79 -2.40
CA LEU A 130 -11.30 -5.32 -3.07
C LEU A 130 -11.36 -6.85 -3.24
N PHE A 131 -11.90 -7.58 -2.26
CA PHE A 131 -11.99 -9.04 -2.25
C PHE A 131 -13.27 -9.61 -2.85
N SER A 132 -14.22 -8.75 -3.25
CA SER A 132 -15.45 -9.16 -3.91
C SER A 132 -15.19 -9.39 -5.40
N LEU A 133 -14.33 -10.32 -5.80
CA LEU A 133 -13.87 -10.53 -7.20
C LEU A 133 -14.86 -11.31 -8.08
N GLY A 134 -15.88 -11.91 -7.49
CA GLY A 134 -16.92 -12.67 -8.16
C GLY A 134 -17.52 -13.69 -7.19
N PRO A 135 -18.44 -14.56 -7.64
CA PRO A 135 -19.01 -15.59 -6.78
C PRO A 135 -17.93 -16.48 -6.14
N GLY A 136 -18.01 -16.70 -4.84
CA GLY A 136 -17.08 -17.57 -4.11
C GLY A 136 -15.70 -16.97 -3.82
N SER A 137 -15.44 -15.70 -4.16
CA SER A 137 -14.08 -15.14 -4.06
C SER A 137 -13.63 -14.98 -2.61
N GLN A 138 -14.50 -14.53 -1.71
CA GLN A 138 -14.13 -14.29 -0.32
C GLN A 138 -13.98 -15.61 0.45
N GLU A 139 -14.75 -16.63 0.09
CA GLU A 139 -14.64 -17.98 0.62
C GLU A 139 -13.30 -18.61 0.24
N ARG A 140 -12.86 -18.43 -1.02
CA ARG A 140 -11.52 -18.86 -1.46
C ARG A 140 -10.42 -18.11 -0.70
N ILE A 141 -10.57 -16.81 -0.50
CA ILE A 141 -9.62 -16.00 0.29
C ILE A 141 -9.56 -16.49 1.74
N ALA A 142 -10.70 -16.74 2.36
CA ALA A 142 -10.80 -17.24 3.74
C ALA A 142 -10.31 -18.69 3.91
N ALA A 143 -10.18 -19.44 2.81
CA ALA A 143 -9.69 -20.81 2.80
C ALA A 143 -8.15 -20.91 2.68
N CYS A 144 -7.47 -19.87 2.22
CA CYS A 144 -6.01 -19.88 2.13
C CYS A 144 -5.35 -19.95 3.52
N ASP A 145 -4.40 -20.85 3.69
CA ASP A 145 -3.74 -21.08 4.98
C ASP A 145 -2.25 -20.68 5.03
N SER A 146 -1.65 -20.46 3.86
CA SER A 146 -0.22 -20.22 3.72
C SER A 146 0.10 -19.06 2.78
N GLY A 147 1.27 -18.44 2.97
CA GLY A 147 1.71 -17.32 2.12
C GLY A 147 1.84 -17.68 0.65
N VAL A 148 2.20 -18.93 0.33
CA VAL A 148 2.33 -19.40 -1.06
C VAL A 148 0.96 -19.48 -1.74
N GLU A 149 -0.02 -20.11 -1.09
CA GLU A 149 -1.40 -20.15 -1.60
C GLU A 149 -1.99 -18.74 -1.77
N CYS A 150 -1.74 -17.87 -0.79
CA CYS A 150 -2.20 -16.49 -0.86
C CYS A 150 -1.62 -15.76 -2.08
N MET A 151 -0.33 -15.92 -2.36
CA MET A 151 0.32 -15.31 -3.54
C MET A 151 -0.18 -15.90 -4.85
N GLN A 152 -0.41 -17.21 -4.91
CA GLN A 152 -1.02 -17.86 -6.08
C GLN A 152 -2.43 -17.33 -6.34
N LEU A 153 -3.24 -17.17 -5.28
CA LEU A 153 -4.57 -16.59 -5.40
C LEU A 153 -4.51 -15.13 -5.85
N LEU A 154 -3.61 -14.32 -5.27
CA LEU A 154 -3.38 -12.93 -5.70
C LEU A 154 -3.00 -12.83 -7.18
N ALA A 155 -2.23 -13.77 -7.73
CA ALA A 155 -1.88 -13.79 -9.14
C ALA A 155 -3.10 -13.94 -10.07
N THR A 156 -4.21 -14.48 -9.57
CA THR A 156 -5.49 -14.62 -10.31
C THR A 156 -6.40 -13.40 -10.20
N PHE A 157 -6.04 -12.40 -9.38
CA PHE A 157 -6.86 -11.20 -9.24
C PHE A 157 -6.92 -10.43 -10.56
N PRO A 158 -8.06 -9.77 -10.88
CA PRO A 158 -8.11 -8.88 -12.03
C PRO A 158 -7.10 -7.74 -11.88
N PRO A 159 -6.58 -7.16 -12.99
CA PRO A 159 -5.42 -6.25 -12.95
C PRO A 159 -5.55 -5.07 -11.99
N VAL A 160 -6.73 -4.45 -11.91
CA VAL A 160 -7.00 -3.31 -11.02
C VAL A 160 -6.91 -3.72 -9.56
N GLN A 161 -7.60 -4.80 -9.16
CA GLN A 161 -7.61 -5.28 -7.78
C GLN A 161 -6.25 -5.86 -7.38
N LYS A 162 -5.56 -6.53 -8.30
CA LYS A 162 -4.18 -6.99 -8.11
C LYS A 162 -3.25 -5.82 -7.84
N GLY A 163 -3.34 -4.77 -8.65
CA GLY A 163 -2.57 -3.54 -8.48
C GLY A 163 -2.80 -2.93 -7.11
N LEU A 164 -4.07 -2.70 -6.74
CA LEU A 164 -4.44 -2.12 -5.45
C LEU A 164 -3.93 -2.93 -4.26
N MET A 165 -4.03 -4.27 -4.33
CA MET A 165 -3.52 -5.15 -3.27
C MET A 165 -2.00 -5.10 -3.19
N VAL A 166 -1.29 -5.13 -4.32
CA VAL A 166 0.18 -5.03 -4.35
C VAL A 166 0.65 -3.69 -3.80
N TRP A 167 0.02 -2.59 -4.21
CA TRP A 167 0.30 -1.26 -3.68
C TRP A 167 0.11 -1.21 -2.15
N LEU A 168 -0.99 -1.78 -1.66
CA LEU A 168 -1.26 -1.86 -0.22
C LEU A 168 -0.20 -2.69 0.52
N LEU A 169 0.21 -3.83 -0.05
CA LEU A 169 1.29 -4.65 0.52
C LEU A 169 2.61 -3.88 0.59
N GLN A 170 2.93 -3.07 -0.41
CA GLN A 170 4.14 -2.24 -0.39
C GLN A 170 4.10 -1.16 0.69
N LEU A 171 2.97 -0.44 0.81
CA LEU A 171 2.74 0.53 1.88
C LEU A 171 2.90 -0.15 3.24
N MET A 172 2.18 -1.25 3.48
CA MET A 172 2.25 -1.97 4.75
C MET A 172 3.66 -2.49 5.03
N ALA A 173 4.36 -3.00 4.02
CA ALA A 173 5.71 -3.51 4.16
C ALA A 173 6.71 -2.40 4.55
N GLU A 174 6.55 -1.19 4.04
CA GLU A 174 7.36 -0.05 4.47
C GLU A 174 7.01 0.39 5.90
N VAL A 175 5.72 0.49 6.25
CA VAL A 175 5.29 0.80 7.62
C VAL A 175 5.88 -0.20 8.62
N THR A 176 5.91 -1.50 8.29
CA THR A 176 6.53 -2.51 9.17
C THR A 176 8.04 -2.36 9.35
N GLN A 177 8.77 -1.70 8.44
CA GLN A 177 10.20 -1.44 8.60
C GLN A 177 10.46 -0.47 9.75
N HIS A 178 9.53 0.44 10.02
CA HIS A 178 9.55 1.39 11.14
C HIS A 178 8.83 0.86 12.38
N SER A 179 8.65 -0.47 12.50
CA SER A 179 7.89 -1.08 13.60
C SER A 179 8.51 -0.87 14.99
N LYS A 180 9.79 -0.51 15.07
CA LYS A 180 10.46 -0.17 16.33
C LYS A 180 9.92 1.15 16.90
N GLU A 181 9.62 2.10 16.03
CA GLU A 181 9.09 3.43 16.35
C GLU A 181 7.56 3.37 16.40
N ASN A 182 6.92 3.04 15.27
CA ASN A 182 5.47 3.13 15.12
C ASN A 182 4.67 2.00 15.82
N LYS A 183 5.33 0.95 16.30
CA LYS A 183 4.71 -0.22 16.97
C LYS A 183 3.73 -1.03 16.11
N MET A 184 3.80 -0.91 14.79
CA MET A 184 2.92 -1.59 13.84
C MET A 184 3.63 -2.78 13.19
N SER A 185 3.26 -3.98 13.65
CA SER A 185 3.64 -5.26 13.03
C SER A 185 2.75 -5.62 11.84
N ALA A 186 3.21 -6.54 10.99
CA ALA A 186 2.42 -7.11 9.89
C ALA A 186 1.05 -7.62 10.36
N LYS A 187 1.01 -8.31 11.50
CA LYS A 187 -0.24 -8.78 12.13
C LYS A 187 -1.17 -7.62 12.50
N SER A 188 -0.64 -6.60 13.17
CA SER A 188 -1.47 -5.46 13.59
C SER A 188 -2.02 -4.65 12.40
N LEU A 189 -1.22 -4.42 11.35
CA LEU A 189 -1.69 -3.76 10.14
C LEU A 189 -2.75 -4.60 9.42
N SER A 190 -2.58 -5.92 9.38
CA SER A 190 -3.55 -6.81 8.72
C SER A 190 -4.92 -6.79 9.41
N ILE A 191 -4.94 -6.74 10.75
CA ILE A 191 -6.18 -6.59 11.52
C ILE A 191 -6.88 -5.26 11.22
N VAL A 192 -6.10 -4.18 11.04
CA VAL A 192 -6.62 -2.84 10.75
C VAL A 192 -7.14 -2.74 9.31
N PHE A 193 -6.42 -3.29 8.33
CA PHE A 193 -6.76 -3.14 6.91
C PHE A 193 -7.81 -4.12 6.43
N ALA A 194 -7.74 -5.40 6.82
CA ALA A 194 -8.65 -6.45 6.34
C ALA A 194 -10.14 -6.05 6.35
N PRO A 195 -10.74 -5.50 7.42
CA PRO A 195 -12.16 -5.14 7.43
C PRO A 195 -12.56 -4.06 6.42
N ASN A 196 -11.61 -3.37 5.77
CA ASN A 196 -11.88 -2.41 4.72
C ASN A 196 -11.88 -3.04 3.32
N LEU A 197 -11.51 -4.32 3.19
CA LEU A 197 -11.24 -5.00 1.91
C LEU A 197 -12.32 -6.01 1.50
N TYR A 198 -13.26 -6.34 2.39
CA TYR A 198 -14.29 -7.36 2.16
C TYR A 198 -15.65 -6.90 2.69
N ASP A 199 -16.71 -7.57 2.22
CA ASP A 199 -18.05 -7.44 2.77
C ASP A 199 -18.34 -8.64 3.67
N MET A 200 -18.95 -8.41 4.83
CA MET A 200 -19.47 -9.50 5.64
C MET A 200 -20.50 -10.28 4.80
N PRO A 201 -20.42 -11.62 4.71
CA PRO A 201 -21.39 -12.37 3.93
C PRO A 201 -22.80 -12.16 4.48
N ASP A 202 -23.77 -11.99 3.58
CA ASP A 202 -25.19 -11.85 3.91
C ASP A 202 -25.81 -13.24 4.18
N ASP A 203 -25.24 -13.95 5.16
CA ASP A 203 -25.72 -15.25 5.64
C ASP A 203 -26.08 -15.10 7.13
N PRO A 204 -27.30 -15.50 7.55
CA PRO A 204 -27.71 -15.47 8.95
C PRO A 204 -26.72 -16.09 9.93
N ALA A 205 -25.90 -17.05 9.49
CA ALA A 205 -24.83 -17.64 10.31
C ALA A 205 -23.83 -16.59 10.82
N PHE A 206 -23.56 -15.52 10.06
CA PHE A 206 -22.67 -14.44 10.48
C PHE A 206 -23.34 -13.38 11.35
N SER A 207 -24.62 -13.57 11.72
CA SER A 207 -25.24 -12.78 12.80
C SER A 207 -24.73 -13.21 14.18
N ASP A 208 -24.17 -14.42 14.30
CA ASP A 208 -23.47 -14.86 15.50
C ASP A 208 -22.08 -14.18 15.61
N PRO A 209 -21.80 -13.45 16.70
CA PRO A 209 -20.51 -12.80 16.90
C PRO A 209 -19.30 -13.73 16.79
N LEU A 210 -19.43 -15.01 17.15
CA LEU A 210 -18.33 -15.96 17.06
C LEU A 210 -18.02 -16.34 15.61
N ALA A 211 -19.05 -16.66 14.82
CA ALA A 211 -18.91 -16.91 13.38
C ALA A 211 -18.35 -15.69 12.63
N ALA A 212 -18.87 -14.48 12.92
CA ALA A 212 -18.37 -13.24 12.33
C ALA A 212 -16.90 -12.97 12.69
N THR A 213 -16.53 -13.19 13.96
CA THR A 213 -15.15 -13.03 14.42
C THR A 213 -14.22 -14.04 13.75
N ALA A 214 -14.63 -15.30 13.64
CA ALA A 214 -13.83 -16.34 12.98
C ALA A 214 -13.60 -16.01 11.50
N TYR A 215 -14.62 -15.48 10.81
CA TYR A 215 -14.49 -15.02 9.44
C TYR A 215 -13.52 -13.83 9.33
N ALA A 216 -13.69 -12.81 10.17
CA ALA A 216 -12.79 -11.65 10.19
C ALA A 216 -11.33 -12.05 10.47
N GLN A 217 -11.10 -13.02 11.35
CA GLN A 217 -9.77 -13.58 11.61
C GLN A 217 -9.16 -14.25 10.38
N LYS A 218 -9.95 -15.00 9.60
CA LYS A 218 -9.49 -15.61 8.34
C LYS A 218 -9.10 -14.55 7.32
N MET A 219 -9.92 -13.49 7.17
CA MET A 219 -9.61 -12.40 6.26
C MET A 219 -8.34 -11.64 6.67
N ALA A 220 -8.16 -11.39 7.97
CA ALA A 220 -6.93 -10.78 8.50
C ALA A 220 -5.71 -11.71 8.33
N ALA A 221 -5.88 -13.03 8.51
CA ALA A 221 -4.82 -14.01 8.30
C ALA A 221 -4.35 -14.03 6.84
N PHE A 222 -5.27 -13.97 5.87
CA PHE A 222 -4.91 -13.87 4.45
C PHE A 222 -4.00 -12.65 4.17
N VAL A 223 -4.41 -11.45 4.64
CA VAL A 223 -3.61 -10.22 4.47
C VAL A 223 -2.25 -10.34 5.17
N CYS A 224 -2.21 -10.94 6.36
CA CYS A 224 -0.98 -11.12 7.12
C CYS A 224 -0.01 -12.11 6.44
N ASN A 225 -0.54 -13.20 5.89
CA ASN A 225 0.22 -14.21 5.17
C ASN A 225 0.79 -13.63 3.87
N LEU A 226 -0.02 -12.87 3.11
CA LEU A 226 0.45 -12.11 1.95
C LEU A 226 1.60 -11.18 2.33
N LEU A 227 1.40 -10.32 3.33
CA LEU A 227 2.39 -9.32 3.72
C LEU A 227 3.71 -9.95 4.22
N THR A 228 3.61 -10.97 5.06
CA THR A 228 4.79 -11.65 5.59
C THR A 228 5.57 -12.34 4.47
N HIS A 229 4.87 -13.01 3.55
CA HIS A 229 5.51 -13.64 2.40
C HIS A 229 6.12 -12.60 1.45
N PHE A 230 5.41 -11.50 1.19
CA PHE A 230 5.85 -10.38 0.38
C PHE A 230 7.16 -9.77 0.91
N ILE A 231 7.22 -9.47 2.21
CA ILE A 231 8.43 -8.96 2.87
C ILE A 231 9.58 -9.97 2.73
N ALA A 232 9.33 -11.24 3.04
CA ALA A 232 10.35 -12.28 2.97
C ALA A 232 10.94 -12.47 1.55
N VAL A 233 10.11 -12.36 0.50
CA VAL A 233 10.58 -12.40 -0.90
C VAL A 233 11.43 -11.17 -1.21
N ARG A 234 10.99 -9.98 -0.82
CA ARG A 234 11.70 -8.72 -1.06
C ARG A 234 13.07 -8.69 -0.35
N ASP A 235 13.14 -9.18 0.87
CA ASP A 235 14.38 -9.18 1.67
C ASP A 235 15.41 -10.16 1.08
N ARG A 236 14.97 -11.37 0.68
CA ARG A 236 15.83 -12.33 -0.03
C ARG A 236 16.41 -11.73 -1.31
N HIS A 237 15.60 -11.02 -2.08
CA HIS A 237 16.06 -10.41 -3.33
C HIS A 237 17.07 -9.28 -3.08
N SER A 238 16.83 -8.46 -2.05
CA SER A 238 17.76 -7.40 -1.64
C SER A 238 19.13 -7.97 -1.27
N SER A 239 19.17 -9.08 -0.51
CA SER A 239 20.43 -9.75 -0.12
C SER A 239 21.18 -10.35 -1.31
N VAL A 240 20.47 -10.99 -2.26
CA VAL A 240 21.09 -11.56 -3.46
C VAL A 240 21.68 -10.45 -4.34
N THR A 241 20.92 -9.38 -4.56
CA THR A 241 21.36 -8.25 -5.40
C THR A 241 22.60 -7.56 -4.81
N GLN A 242 22.63 -7.36 -3.48
CA GLN A 242 23.79 -6.79 -2.79
C GLN A 242 25.03 -7.71 -2.85
N SER A 243 24.84 -9.03 -2.74
CA SER A 243 25.93 -9.99 -2.87
C SER A 243 26.51 -10.01 -4.29
N MET A 244 25.66 -9.93 -5.32
CA MET A 244 26.09 -9.87 -6.72
C MET A 244 26.80 -8.57 -7.07
N SER A 245 26.34 -7.41 -6.56
CA SER A 245 27.02 -6.13 -6.77
C SER A 245 28.39 -6.11 -6.11
N HIS A 246 28.51 -6.64 -4.89
CA HIS A 246 29.78 -6.74 -4.18
C HIS A 246 30.77 -7.68 -4.89
N ALA A 247 30.29 -8.82 -5.42
CA ALA A 247 31.11 -9.73 -6.21
C ALA A 247 31.59 -9.11 -7.52
N ALA A 248 30.75 -8.30 -8.19
CA ALA A 248 31.11 -7.58 -9.41
C ALA A 248 32.16 -6.48 -9.16
N GLU A 249 32.05 -5.74 -8.05
CA GLU A 249 33.06 -4.74 -7.66
C GLU A 249 34.42 -5.37 -7.36
N LEU A 250 34.45 -6.48 -6.63
CA LEU A 250 35.68 -7.25 -6.37
C LEU A 250 36.32 -7.78 -7.66
N ALA A 251 35.52 -8.27 -8.61
CA ALA A 251 36.01 -8.75 -9.90
C ALA A 251 36.60 -7.63 -10.77
N MET A 252 36.07 -6.40 -10.68
CA MET A 252 36.61 -5.23 -11.38
C MET A 252 37.92 -4.72 -10.76
N GLN A 253 38.12 -4.89 -9.45
CA GLN A 253 39.38 -4.53 -8.78
C GLN A 253 40.53 -5.48 -9.10
N VAL A 254 40.25 -6.75 -9.36
CA VAL A 254 41.27 -7.75 -9.74
C VAL A 254 41.78 -7.58 -11.19
N HIS A 255 41.10 -6.80 -12.03
CA HIS A 255 41.52 -6.52 -13.42
C HIS A 255 42.38 -5.25 -13.58
N VAL A 256 42.72 -4.56 -12.49
CA VAL A 256 43.52 -3.31 -12.50
C VAL A 256 44.96 -3.53 -11.97
N ASP A 257 45.28 -4.72 -11.49
CA ASP A 257 46.65 -5.16 -11.09
C ASP A 257 47.26 -6.13 -12.12
#